data_AF-A0A4Z1IG05-F1
#
_entry.id   AF-A0A4Z1IG05-F1
#
_cell.length_a   1.000
_cell.length_b   1.000
_cell.length_c   1.000
_cell.angle_alpha   90.00
_cell.angle_beta   90.00
_cell.angle_gamma   90.00
#
_symmetry.space_group_name_H-M   'P 1'
#
loop_
_entity.id
_entity.type
_entity.pdbx_description
1 polymer ?
#
loop_
_entity_poly.entity_id
_entity_poly.type
_entity_poly.pdbx_seq_one_letter_code
_entity_poly.pdbx_strand_id
1 'polypeptide(L)'
;MLRWYQMKLAARPVLTQSVTSAVLFATGDVLAQQLVEKKGVKDHEIARTGRIALYGGAIFGPIATNWFKFLQNHVVLKNKNLEMAARVAADQCIVAPINLGLFLTTMSVLE
;
A
#
# COMPACT_ATOMS: atom_id res chain seq x y z
N MET A 1 15.16 -21.06 -0.98
CA MET A 1 14.84 -19.63 -0.83
C MET A 1 13.38 -19.29 -1.15
N LEU A 2 12.85 -19.60 -2.35
CA LEU A 2 11.47 -19.24 -2.75
C LEU A 2 10.33 -19.92 -1.95
N ARG A 3 10.53 -21.12 -1.42
CA ARG A 3 9.48 -21.87 -0.68
C ARG A 3 9.12 -21.26 0.67
N TRP A 4 10.08 -20.67 1.39
CA TRP A 4 9.81 -20.06 2.71
C TRP A 4 9.00 -18.76 2.60
N TYR A 5 9.30 -17.94 1.59
CA TYR A 5 8.52 -16.76 1.23
C TYR A 5 7.11 -17.14 0.80
N GLN A 6 6.96 -18.17 -0.05
CA GLN A 6 5.67 -18.71 -0.48
C GLN A 6 4.85 -19.29 0.70
N MET A 7 5.48 -19.98 1.66
CA MET A 7 4.80 -20.47 2.87
C MET A 7 4.36 -19.35 3.81
N LYS A 8 5.15 -18.27 3.97
CA LYS A 8 4.73 -17.10 4.76
C LYS A 8 3.63 -16.29 4.06
N LEU A 9 3.68 -16.18 2.73
CA LEU A 9 2.59 -15.62 1.92
C LEU A 9 1.29 -16.43 2.02
N ALA A 10 1.39 -17.76 2.07
CA ALA A 10 0.24 -18.65 2.24
C ALA A 10 -0.30 -18.66 3.68
N ALA A 11 0.58 -18.57 4.69
CA ALA A 11 0.18 -18.66 6.10
C ALA A 11 -0.38 -17.36 6.67
N ARG A 12 0.17 -16.19 6.29
CA ARG A 12 -0.29 -14.86 6.76
C ARG A 12 -0.15 -13.79 5.66
N PRO A 13 -0.97 -13.88 4.59
CA PRO A 13 -0.91 -12.97 3.44
C PRO A 13 -1.09 -11.50 3.85
N VAL A 14 -1.95 -11.24 4.83
CA VAL A 14 -2.20 -9.88 5.34
C VAL A 14 -0.98 -9.31 6.04
N LEU A 15 -0.30 -10.06 6.92
CA LEU A 15 0.88 -9.57 7.62
C LEU A 15 2.05 -9.32 6.67
N THR A 16 2.27 -10.22 5.70
CA THR A 16 3.38 -10.08 4.77
C THR A 16 3.19 -8.84 3.88
N GLN A 17 1.98 -8.65 3.35
CA GLN A 17 1.65 -7.45 2.58
C GLN A 17 1.70 -6.19 3.43
N SER A 18 1.22 -6.23 4.67
CA SER A 18 1.30 -5.11 5.61
C SER A 18 2.75 -4.68 5.87
N VAL A 19 3.64 -5.62 6.15
CA VAL A 19 5.07 -5.30 6.36
C VAL A 19 5.70 -4.73 5.10
N THR A 20 5.43 -5.33 3.93
CA THR A 20 5.94 -4.82 2.65
C THR A 20 5.43 -3.42 2.36
N SER A 21 4.15 -3.16 2.57
CA SER A 21 3.55 -1.83 2.41
C SER A 21 4.17 -0.82 3.38
N ALA A 22 4.36 -1.18 4.65
CA ALA A 22 5.01 -0.29 5.62
C ALA A 22 6.42 0.15 5.16
N VAL A 23 7.23 -0.80 4.67
CA VAL A 23 8.57 -0.51 4.16
C VAL A 23 8.51 0.35 2.90
N LEU A 24 7.57 0.07 1.99
CA LEU A 24 7.43 0.82 0.74
C LEU A 24 7.02 2.28 1.02
N PHE A 25 6.05 2.49 1.91
CA PHE A 25 5.61 3.81 2.35
C PHE A 25 6.71 4.56 3.10
N ALA A 26 7.45 3.90 3.99
CA ALA A 26 8.61 4.48 4.67
C ALA A 26 9.68 4.93 3.66
N THR A 27 10.02 4.06 2.72
CA THR A 27 11.03 4.35 1.70
C THR A 27 10.59 5.50 0.80
N GLY A 28 9.31 5.53 0.39
CA GLY A 28 8.74 6.61 -0.40
C GLY A 28 8.82 7.95 0.29
N ASP A 29 8.53 8.00 1.60
CA ASP A 29 8.64 9.24 2.38
C ASP A 29 10.10 9.68 2.57
N VAL A 30 11.03 8.76 2.83
CA VAL A 30 12.47 9.08 2.88
C VAL A 30 12.94 9.69 1.56
N LEU A 31 12.53 9.11 0.42
CA LEU A 31 12.85 9.65 -0.89
C LEU A 31 12.20 11.02 -1.12
N ALA A 32 10.96 11.23 -0.70
CA ALA A 32 10.30 12.53 -0.78
C ALA A 32 11.06 13.60 0.03
N GLN A 33 11.41 13.29 1.28
CA GLN A 33 12.12 14.23 2.14
C GLN A 33 13.55 14.55 1.65
N GLN A 34 14.27 13.55 1.14
CA GLN A 34 15.67 13.71 0.73
C GLN A 34 15.83 14.21 -0.70
N LEU A 35 15.03 13.72 -1.66
CA LEU A 35 15.19 14.05 -3.08
C LEU A 35 14.30 15.21 -3.53
N VAL A 36 13.08 15.33 -2.99
CA VAL A 36 12.12 16.36 -3.40
C VAL A 36 12.26 17.59 -2.51
N GLU A 37 12.10 17.41 -1.20
CA GLU A 37 12.15 18.52 -0.23
C GLU A 37 13.59 18.95 0.08
N LYS A 38 14.59 18.12 -0.24
CA LYS A 38 16.02 18.37 0.00
C LYS A 38 16.32 18.83 1.43
N LYS A 39 15.56 18.32 2.42
CA LYS A 39 15.77 18.63 3.86
C LYS A 39 17.18 18.28 4.33
N GLY A 40 17.85 17.33 3.65
CA GLY A 40 19.15 16.82 4.05
C GLY A 40 19.04 15.85 5.23
N VAL A 41 20.15 15.18 5.55
CA VAL A 41 20.15 14.08 6.55
C VAL A 41 19.94 14.59 7.98
N LYS A 42 20.29 15.85 8.26
CA LYS A 42 20.19 16.44 9.61
C LYS A 42 18.76 16.87 9.98
N ASP A 43 17.97 17.33 9.01
CA ASP A 43 16.59 17.78 9.23
C ASP A 43 15.56 16.72 8.79
N HIS A 44 15.98 15.45 8.69
CA HIS A 44 15.09 14.37 8.29
C HIS A 44 14.07 14.06 9.39
N GLU A 45 12.79 14.13 9.05
CA GLU A 45 11.69 13.91 9.97
C GLU A 45 11.33 12.42 10.06
N ILE A 46 12.05 11.72 10.93
CA ILE A 46 11.81 10.30 11.25
C ILE A 46 10.38 10.07 11.76
N ALA A 47 9.84 11.02 12.53
CA ALA A 47 8.48 10.94 13.04
C ALA A 47 7.42 10.90 11.92
N ARG A 48 7.62 11.69 10.85
CA ARG A 48 6.74 11.70 9.68
C ARG A 48 6.84 10.38 8.91
N THR A 49 8.06 9.90 8.68
CA THR A 49 8.28 8.59 8.03
C THR A 49 7.64 7.45 8.83
N GLY A 50 7.72 7.51 10.16
CA GLY A 50 7.04 6.55 11.06
C GLY A 50 5.52 6.56 10.92
N ARG A 51 4.88 7.73 10.90
CA ARG A 51 3.42 7.87 10.69
C ARG A 51 2.98 7.28 9.35
N ILE A 52 3.72 7.57 8.29
CA ILE A 52 3.45 7.09 6.92
C ILE A 52 3.68 5.58 6.81
N ALA A 53 4.73 5.06 7.44
CA ALA A 53 4.98 3.62 7.53
C ALA A 53 3.86 2.88 8.29
N LEU A 54 3.41 3.44 9.42
CA LEU A 54 2.31 2.88 10.21
C LEU A 54 1.00 2.88 9.43
N TYR A 55 0.67 3.97 8.73
CA TYR A 55 -0.47 4.01 7.83
C TYR A 55 -0.37 2.93 6.74
N GLY A 56 0.78 2.86 6.06
CA GLY A 56 1.06 1.89 5.00
C GLY A 56 0.91 0.45 5.47
N GLY A 57 1.39 0.15 6.67
CA GLY A 57 1.36 -1.20 7.23
C GLY A 57 0.03 -1.58 7.88
N ALA A 58 -0.50 -0.75 8.77
CA ALA A 58 -1.64 -1.12 9.60
C ALA A 58 -2.99 -0.90 8.90
N ILE A 59 -3.07 0.09 8.00
CA ILE A 59 -4.33 0.49 7.35
C ILE A 59 -4.31 0.06 5.89
N PHE A 60 -3.36 0.56 5.12
CA PHE A 60 -3.32 0.32 3.67
C PHE A 60 -3.08 -1.17 3.34
N GLY A 61 -2.09 -1.81 3.98
CA GLY A 61 -1.72 -3.20 3.71
C GLY A 61 -2.87 -4.20 3.78
N PRO A 62 -3.66 -4.25 4.88
CA PRO A 62 -4.82 -5.12 5.00
C PRO A 62 -5.94 -4.80 4.00
N ILE A 63 -6.23 -3.52 3.78
CA ILE A 63 -7.26 -3.06 2.85
C ILE A 63 -6.90 -3.51 1.43
N ALA A 64 -5.68 -3.18 0.97
CA ALA A 64 -5.19 -3.55 -0.35
C ALA A 64 -5.20 -5.07 -0.56
N THR A 65 -4.72 -5.83 0.43
CA THR A 65 -4.68 -7.31 0.34
C THR A 65 -6.07 -7.91 0.15
N ASN A 66 -7.07 -7.43 0.90
CA ASN A 66 -8.43 -7.94 0.80
C ASN A 66 -9.11 -7.46 -0.49
N TRP A 67 -8.88 -6.22 -0.92
CA TRP A 67 -9.42 -5.68 -2.16
C TRP A 67 -8.90 -6.42 -3.39
N PHE A 68 -7.59 -6.65 -3.49
CA PHE A 68 -7.02 -7.40 -4.60
C PHE A 68 -7.51 -8.85 -4.64
N LYS A 69 -7.69 -9.50 -3.48
CA LYS A 69 -8.34 -10.82 -3.41
C LYS A 69 -9.78 -10.79 -3.91
N PHE A 70 -10.54 -9.76 -3.53
CA PHE A 70 -11.91 -9.58 -4.00
C PHE A 70 -11.95 -9.41 -5.52
N LEU A 71 -11.14 -8.52 -6.09
CA LEU A 71 -11.05 -8.32 -7.54
C LEU A 71 -10.62 -9.60 -8.28
N GLN A 72 -9.70 -10.37 -7.70
CA GLN A 72 -9.25 -11.63 -8.30
C GLN A 72 -10.35 -12.69 -8.35
N ASN A 73 -11.19 -12.77 -7.31
CA ASN A 73 -12.24 -13.80 -7.21
C ASN A 73 -13.56 -13.40 -7.87
N HIS A 74 -13.91 -12.11 -7.89
CA HIS A 74 -15.21 -11.62 -8.36
C HIS A 74 -15.17 -10.99 -9.76
N VAL A 75 -14.03 -10.44 -10.18
CA VAL A 75 -13.86 -9.89 -11.55
C VAL A 75 -13.12 -10.91 -12.39
N VAL A 76 -13.85 -11.88 -12.94
CA VAL A 76 -13.33 -12.94 -13.81
C VAL A 76 -14.04 -12.87 -15.14
N LEU A 77 -13.30 -12.56 -16.20
CA LEU A 77 -13.83 -12.46 -17.57
C LEU A 77 -13.13 -13.47 -18.48
N LYS A 78 -13.82 -13.89 -19.54
CA LYS A 78 -13.25 -14.84 -20.52
C LYS A 78 -12.03 -14.28 -21.25
N ASN A 79 -12.01 -12.97 -21.51
CA ASN A 79 -10.89 -12.30 -22.13
C ASN A 79 -9.96 -11.71 -21.06
N LYS A 80 -8.69 -12.12 -21.05
CA LYS A 80 -7.70 -11.71 -20.05
C LYS A 80 -7.33 -10.23 -20.10
N ASN A 81 -7.32 -9.62 -21.28
CA ASN A 81 -7.05 -8.19 -21.42
C ASN A 81 -8.22 -7.37 -20.85
N LEU A 82 -9.45 -7.83 -21.11
CA LEU A 82 -10.65 -7.20 -20.59
C LEU A 82 -10.78 -7.40 -19.07
N GLU A 83 -10.43 -8.59 -18.55
CA GLU A 83 -10.36 -8.89 -17.11
C GLU A 83 -9.42 -7.92 -16.39
N MET A 84 -8.23 -7.73 -16.93
CA MET A 84 -7.24 -6.79 -16.38
C MET A 84 -7.74 -5.35 -16.44
N ALA A 85 -8.28 -4.91 -17.58
CA ALA A 85 -8.84 -3.57 -17.73
C ALA A 85 -9.98 -3.31 -16.75
N ALA A 86 -10.88 -4.29 -16.56
CA ALA A 86 -12.00 -4.19 -15.62
C ALA A 86 -11.53 -4.10 -14.16
N ARG A 87 -10.49 -4.87 -13.78
CA ARG A 87 -9.90 -4.78 -12.44
C ARG A 87 -9.25 -3.43 -12.19
N VAL A 88 -8.48 -2.91 -13.16
CA VAL A 88 -7.86 -1.59 -13.05
C VAL A 88 -8.92 -0.49 -12.97
N ALA A 89 -9.96 -0.55 -13.81
CA ALA A 89 -11.05 0.41 -13.78
C ALA A 89 -11.78 0.40 -12.42
N ALA A 90 -12.09 -0.78 -11.89
CA ALA A 90 -12.71 -0.93 -10.57
C ALA A 90 -11.82 -0.36 -9.45
N ASP A 91 -10.52 -0.63 -9.51
CA ASP A 91 -9.56 -0.12 -8.54
C ASP A 91 -9.48 1.42 -8.55
N GLN A 92 -9.36 2.03 -9.74
CA GLN A 92 -9.28 3.48 -9.92
C GLN A 92 -10.59 4.20 -9.56
N CYS A 93 -11.75 3.59 -9.80
CA CYS A 93 -13.05 4.21 -9.50
C CYS A 93 -13.47 4.10 -8.03
N ILE A 94 -13.04 3.04 -7.33
CA ILE A 94 -13.54 2.73 -5.98
C ILE A 94 -12.44 2.94 -4.95
N VAL A 95 -11.36 2.17 -5.04
CA VAL A 95 -10.35 2.12 -3.97
C VAL A 95 -9.40 3.30 -4.04
N ALA A 96 -9.02 3.77 -5.21
CA ALA A 96 -8.16 4.95 -5.33
C ALA A 96 -8.73 6.20 -4.61
N PRO A 97 -9.98 6.64 -4.85
CA PRO A 97 -10.53 7.82 -4.18
C PRO A 97 -10.74 7.59 -2.67
N ILE A 98 -11.21 6.41 -2.26
CA ILE A 98 -11.39 6.07 -0.84
C ILE A 98 -10.04 6.09 -0.12
N ASN A 99 -9.02 5.49 -0.73
CA ASN A 99 -7.69 5.40 -0.15
C ASN A 99 -7.01 6.77 -0.07
N LEU A 100 -7.20 7.63 -1.08
CA LEU A 100 -6.70 9.00 -1.05
C LEU A 100 -7.35 9.79 0.10
N GLY A 101 -8.68 9.68 0.27
CA GLY A 101 -9.40 10.30 1.38
C GLY A 101 -8.87 9.80 2.73
N LEU A 102 -8.77 8.49 2.91
CA LEU A 102 -8.20 7.87 4.12
C LEU A 102 -6.78 8.34 4.41
N PHE A 103 -5.93 8.44 3.38
CA PHE A 103 -4.55 8.89 3.53
C PHE A 103 -4.52 10.33 4.04
N LEU A 104 -5.24 11.24 3.39
CA LEU A 104 -5.29 12.65 3.78
C LEU A 104 -5.87 12.81 5.20
N THR A 105 -6.99 12.16 5.50
CA THR A 105 -7.60 12.23 6.84
C THR A 105 -6.67 11.67 7.91
N THR A 106 -6.01 10.53 7.66
CA THR A 106 -5.10 9.93 8.64
C THR A 106 -3.88 10.80 8.87
N MET A 107 -3.32 11.38 7.80
CA MET A 107 -2.20 12.31 7.93
C MET A 107 -2.60 13.55 8.70
N SER A 108 -3.77 14.14 8.45
CA SER A 108 -4.27 15.30 9.20
C SER A 108 -4.58 15.00 10.67
N VAL A 109 -5.04 13.78 11.01
CA VAL A 109 -5.27 13.39 12.41
C VAL A 109 -3.97 13.11 13.14
N LEU A 110 -2.97 12.58 12.43
CA LEU A 110 -1.66 12.24 12.99
C LEU A 110 -0.68 13.42 12.98
N GLU A 111 -1.03 14.55 12.38
CA GLU A 111 -0.21 15.77 12.29
C GLU A 111 0.05 16.39 13.67
#